data_AF-A0A016S594-F1
#
_entry.id   AF-A0A016S594-F1
#
_cell.length_a   1.000
_cell.length_b   1.000
_cell.length_c   1.000
_cell.angle_alpha   90.00
_cell.angle_beta   90.00
_cell.angle_gamma   90.00
#
_symmetry.space_group_name_H-M   'P 1'
#
loop_
_entity.id
_entity.type
_entity.pdbx_description
1 polymer ?
#
loop_
_entity_poly.entity_id
_entity_poly.type
_entity_poly.pdbx_seq_one_letter_code
_entity_poly.pdbx_strand_id
1 'polypeptide(L)'
;MVFAFSLSDTNTYEKSSKTAFDKVSNNLRSTARRILGKIMNAKTIKRFLVKFPAVPTYYALVKSHKIPEGVDLQKLTEKEIKTRPIISSCGGPSDRISWFLTKLLSPLLRNVAAHVINVEEFISALNHCDHPENACYASFDAVSLYTNINNDEAIEAVLDLLQRHQDEIHTFGLRRDDLRELLVATLSCNIFQFDGEFYVQKRGLAMGLRISPLLAVVCLDRIERRSLVSGILFYKRYIDDVFIIGSTESDLHIMLGKLNTCDPNIRFTVETPDTGDSSHFLMREYESAMAPNRSYMTLPTKMS
;
A
#
# COMPACT_ATOMS: atom_id res chain seq x y z
N MET A 1 -25.44 5.12 -6.93
CA MET A 1 -24.97 4.24 -8.02
C MET A 1 -23.46 4.41 -8.27
N VAL A 2 -22.85 5.51 -7.80
CA VAL A 2 -21.41 5.86 -7.82
C VAL A 2 -20.43 4.74 -7.47
N PHE A 3 -20.78 3.84 -6.53
CA PHE A 3 -19.82 2.92 -5.93
C PHE A 3 -19.50 1.67 -6.76
N ALA A 4 -20.33 1.34 -7.77
CA ALA A 4 -20.14 0.14 -8.59
C ALA A 4 -19.14 0.33 -9.74
N PHE A 5 -18.80 1.57 -10.11
CA PHE A 5 -17.97 1.84 -11.29
C PHE A 5 -16.58 1.21 -11.20
N SER A 6 -15.95 1.20 -10.03
CA SER A 6 -14.65 0.53 -9.82
C SER A 6 -14.72 -1.00 -9.98
N LEU A 7 -15.86 -1.62 -9.69
CA LEU A 7 -16.07 -3.06 -9.87
C LEU A 7 -16.23 -3.44 -11.36
N SER A 8 -16.38 -2.45 -12.25
CA SER A 8 -16.36 -2.67 -13.70
C SER A 8 -14.96 -2.85 -14.28
N ASP A 9 -13.89 -2.56 -13.51
CA ASP A 9 -12.52 -2.84 -13.93
C ASP A 9 -12.24 -4.35 -13.89
N THR A 10 -12.36 -4.99 -15.05
CA THR A 10 -12.15 -6.42 -15.24
C THR A 10 -10.70 -6.86 -15.08
N ASN A 11 -9.74 -5.92 -15.03
CA ASN A 11 -8.35 -6.24 -14.69
C ASN A 11 -8.18 -6.48 -13.18
N THR A 12 -8.98 -5.80 -12.36
CA THR A 12 -8.88 -5.88 -10.89
C THR A 12 -9.93 -6.81 -10.29
N TYR A 13 -11.16 -6.82 -10.81
CA TYR A 13 -12.27 -7.56 -10.22
C TYR A 13 -12.92 -8.54 -11.21
N GLU A 14 -13.51 -9.60 -10.67
CA GLU A 14 -14.30 -10.57 -11.43
C GLU A 14 -15.49 -11.06 -10.62
N LYS A 15 -16.58 -11.45 -11.29
CA LYS A 15 -17.73 -12.09 -10.65
C LYS A 15 -17.32 -13.42 -10.02
N SER A 16 -17.93 -13.75 -8.89
CA SER A 16 -17.64 -14.97 -8.14
C SER A 16 -18.94 -15.58 -7.61
N SER A 17 -18.83 -16.53 -6.69
CA SER A 17 -19.98 -17.22 -6.10
C SER A 17 -19.78 -17.49 -4.61
N LYS A 18 -20.89 -17.75 -3.92
CA LYS A 18 -20.86 -18.23 -2.54
C LYS A 18 -20.05 -19.52 -2.39
N THR A 19 -20.19 -20.45 -3.33
CA THR A 19 -19.43 -21.71 -3.35
C THR A 19 -17.92 -21.47 -3.44
N ALA A 20 -17.50 -20.51 -4.27
CA ALA A 20 -16.09 -20.12 -4.37
C ALA A 20 -15.59 -19.47 -3.07
N PHE A 21 -16.39 -18.59 -2.46
CA PHE A 21 -16.09 -18.00 -1.14
C PHE A 21 -15.90 -19.08 -0.06
N ASP A 22 -16.79 -20.07 0.00
CA ASP A 22 -16.72 -21.14 0.98
C ASP A 22 -15.48 -22.02 0.74
N LYS A 23 -15.12 -22.27 -0.53
CA LYS A 23 -13.91 -23.01 -0.90
C LYS A 23 -12.64 -22.31 -0.41
N VAL A 24 -12.46 -21.01 -0.71
CA VAL A 24 -11.26 -20.27 -0.28
C VAL A 24 -11.21 -20.10 1.24
N SER A 25 -12.37 -19.91 1.88
CA SER A 25 -12.48 -19.84 3.35
C SER A 25 -12.08 -21.15 4.01
N ASN A 26 -12.50 -22.29 3.45
CA ASN A 26 -12.13 -23.61 3.94
C ASN A 26 -10.63 -23.89 3.74
N ASN A 27 -10.07 -23.50 2.60
CA ASN A 27 -8.64 -23.62 2.33
C ASN A 27 -7.80 -22.80 3.32
N LEU A 28 -8.16 -21.53 3.56
CA LEU A 28 -7.49 -20.71 4.57
C LEU A 28 -7.59 -21.36 5.96
N ARG A 29 -8.77 -21.88 6.32
CA ARG A 29 -8.97 -22.54 7.61
C ARG A 29 -8.11 -23.80 7.78
N SER A 30 -7.98 -24.64 6.75
CA SER A 30 -7.14 -25.84 6.80
C SER A 30 -5.66 -25.48 6.88
N THR A 31 -5.20 -24.54 6.05
CA THR A 31 -3.82 -24.04 6.06
C THR A 31 -3.45 -23.42 7.40
N ALA A 32 -4.26 -22.49 7.91
CA ALA A 32 -4.04 -21.87 9.21
C ALA A 32 -4.02 -22.90 10.35
N ARG A 33 -4.93 -23.89 10.34
CA ARG A 33 -4.94 -24.96 11.35
C ARG A 33 -3.64 -25.76 11.35
N ARG A 34 -3.16 -26.16 10.17
CA ARG A 34 -1.94 -26.97 10.03
C ARG A 34 -0.70 -26.18 10.42
N ILE A 35 -0.58 -24.95 9.95
CA ILE A 35 0.62 -24.12 10.15
C ILE A 35 0.68 -23.59 11.58
N LEU A 36 -0.39 -22.96 12.08
CA LEU A 36 -0.42 -22.44 13.45
C LEU A 36 -0.40 -23.57 14.49
N GLY A 37 -0.84 -24.78 14.12
CA GLY A 37 -0.74 -25.97 14.96
C GLY A 37 0.69 -26.41 15.29
N LYS A 38 1.69 -25.95 14.53
CA LYS A 38 3.10 -26.18 14.85
C LYS A 38 3.58 -25.38 16.06
N ILE A 39 2.92 -24.25 16.34
CA ILE A 39 3.39 -23.25 17.31
C ILE A 39 2.36 -22.93 18.41
N MET A 40 1.12 -23.41 18.27
CA MET A 40 0.01 -23.12 19.18
C MET A 40 -0.80 -24.38 19.48
N ASN A 41 -1.37 -24.45 20.69
CA ASN A 41 -2.32 -25.50 21.03
C ASN A 41 -3.69 -25.32 20.35
N ALA A 42 -4.48 -26.39 20.31
CA ALA A 42 -5.79 -26.40 19.65
C ALA A 42 -6.78 -25.36 20.18
N LYS A 43 -6.74 -25.03 21.48
CA LYS A 43 -7.63 -24.02 22.10
C LYS A 43 -7.30 -22.62 21.57
N THR A 44 -6.01 -22.30 21.42
CA THR A 44 -5.54 -21.03 20.86
C THR A 44 -5.87 -20.94 19.37
N ILE A 45 -5.64 -21.99 18.58
CA ILE A 45 -5.96 -22.00 17.14
C ILE A 45 -7.45 -21.73 16.91
N LYS A 46 -8.35 -22.31 17.72
CA LYS A 46 -9.80 -22.03 17.63
C LYS A 46 -10.15 -20.54 17.78
N ARG A 47 -9.31 -19.74 18.43
CA ARG A 47 -9.51 -18.28 18.51
C ARG A 47 -9.21 -17.58 17.19
N PHE A 48 -8.36 -18.15 16.34
CA PHE A 48 -8.07 -17.60 15.01
C PHE A 48 -9.06 -18.07 13.95
N LEU A 49 -9.59 -19.29 14.08
CA LEU A 49 -10.50 -19.88 13.09
C LEU A 49 -11.97 -19.53 13.40
N VAL A 50 -12.55 -18.62 12.62
CA VAL A 50 -13.97 -18.26 12.76
C VAL A 50 -14.86 -19.37 12.19
N LYS A 51 -15.80 -19.87 13.01
CA LYS A 51 -16.73 -20.94 12.63
C LYS A 51 -17.73 -20.46 11.56
N PHE A 52 -18.28 -19.26 11.76
CA PHE A 52 -19.24 -18.61 10.87
C PHE A 52 -18.71 -17.22 10.51
N PRO A 53 -17.76 -17.11 9.56
CA PRO A 53 -17.19 -15.83 9.19
C PRO A 53 -18.22 -14.96 8.47
N ALA A 54 -18.17 -13.65 8.71
CA ALA A 54 -18.86 -12.69 7.87
C ALA A 54 -18.29 -12.74 6.45
N VAL A 55 -19.14 -12.52 5.44
CA VAL A 55 -18.63 -12.32 4.08
C VAL A 55 -18.05 -10.90 4.03
N PRO A 56 -16.80 -10.71 3.57
CA PRO A 56 -16.25 -9.38 3.39
C PRO A 56 -17.15 -8.53 2.50
N THR A 57 -17.28 -7.24 2.81
CA THR A 57 -18.16 -6.33 2.07
C THR A 57 -17.38 -5.22 1.41
N TYR A 58 -17.81 -4.85 0.20
CA TYR A 58 -17.22 -3.74 -0.53
C TYR A 58 -17.98 -2.43 -0.27
N TYR A 59 -17.23 -1.36 -0.08
CA TYR A 59 -17.72 0.02 -0.17
C TYR A 59 -16.61 0.92 -0.72
N ALA A 60 -16.95 2.13 -1.19
CA ALA A 60 -15.95 3.08 -1.63
C ALA A 60 -16.00 4.36 -0.80
N LEU A 61 -14.83 4.89 -0.46
CA LEU A 61 -14.67 6.18 0.20
C LEU A 61 -14.32 7.24 -0.83
N VAL A 62 -15.02 8.38 -0.81
CA VAL A 62 -14.74 9.49 -1.74
C VAL A 62 -13.40 10.15 -1.38
N LYS A 63 -12.56 10.42 -2.38
CA LYS A 63 -11.34 11.22 -2.22
C LYS A 63 -11.70 12.70 -2.31
N SER A 64 -12.21 13.29 -1.23
CA SER A 64 -12.65 14.69 -1.20
C SER A 64 -11.56 15.69 -1.59
N HIS A 65 -10.30 15.42 -1.23
CA HIS A 65 -9.13 16.24 -1.58
C HIS A 65 -8.69 16.15 -3.05
N LYS A 66 -9.35 15.35 -3.89
CA LYS A 66 -9.13 15.31 -5.35
C LYS A 66 -10.34 15.87 -6.12
N ILE A 67 -11.26 16.53 -5.42
CA ILE A 67 -12.37 17.27 -6.03
C ILE A 67 -11.88 18.71 -6.22
N PRO A 68 -11.85 19.24 -7.45
CA PRO A 68 -11.33 20.59 -7.69
C PRO A 68 -12.14 21.66 -6.93
N GLU A 69 -11.44 22.69 -6.45
CA GLU A 69 -12.09 23.82 -5.78
C GLU A 69 -13.06 24.56 -6.71
N GLY A 70 -14.17 25.04 -6.16
CA GLY A 70 -15.17 25.81 -6.90
C GLY A 70 -16.08 24.99 -7.83
N VAL A 71 -15.94 23.65 -7.86
CA VAL A 71 -16.85 22.78 -8.63
C VAL A 71 -18.20 22.66 -7.92
N ASP A 72 -19.28 22.84 -8.68
CA ASP A 72 -20.63 22.54 -8.25
C ASP A 72 -20.80 21.02 -8.08
N LEU A 73 -20.87 20.56 -6.82
CA LEU A 73 -21.00 19.14 -6.48
C LEU A 73 -22.24 18.49 -7.09
N GLN A 74 -23.28 19.27 -7.42
CA GLN A 74 -24.50 18.74 -8.05
C GLN A 74 -24.29 18.40 -9.54
N LYS A 75 -23.21 18.91 -10.15
CA LYS A 75 -22.87 18.68 -11.56
C LYS A 75 -21.82 17.59 -11.76
N LEU A 76 -21.20 17.11 -10.68
CA LEU A 76 -20.21 16.04 -10.76
C LEU A 76 -20.87 14.73 -11.19
N THR A 77 -20.30 14.10 -12.22
CA THR A 77 -20.66 12.75 -12.64
C THR A 77 -19.91 11.70 -11.83
N GLU A 78 -20.42 10.47 -11.80
CA GLU A 78 -19.81 9.36 -11.06
C GLU A 78 -18.37 9.05 -11.55
N LYS A 79 -18.03 9.39 -12.79
CA LYS A 79 -16.70 9.18 -13.39
C LYS A 79 -15.67 10.21 -12.93
N GLU A 80 -16.13 11.40 -12.54
CA GLU A 80 -15.28 12.48 -12.05
C GLU A 80 -14.93 12.29 -10.58
N ILE A 81 -15.78 11.58 -9.82
CA ILE A 81 -15.56 11.30 -8.40
C ILE A 81 -14.54 10.16 -8.24
N LYS A 82 -13.34 10.51 -7.77
CA LYS A 82 -12.33 9.51 -7.38
C LYS A 82 -12.70 8.87 -6.06
N THR A 83 -12.55 7.54 -5.96
CA THR A 83 -12.85 6.78 -4.75
C THR A 83 -11.69 5.88 -4.32
N ARG A 84 -11.71 5.42 -3.06
CA ARG A 84 -10.86 4.37 -2.51
C ARG A 84 -11.72 3.12 -2.31
N PRO A 85 -11.50 2.04 -3.08
CA PRO A 85 -12.25 0.80 -2.93
C PRO A 85 -11.81 0.08 -1.65
N ILE A 86 -12.73 -0.12 -0.71
CA ILE A 86 -12.46 -0.83 0.55
C ILE A 86 -13.24 -2.15 0.56
N ILE A 87 -12.50 -3.25 0.72
CA ILE A 87 -13.05 -4.56 1.03
C ILE A 87 -12.87 -4.78 2.53
N SER A 88 -13.94 -4.56 3.30
CA SER A 88 -13.94 -4.77 4.74
C SER A 88 -13.87 -6.25 5.05
N SER A 89 -12.73 -6.68 5.60
CA SER A 89 -12.53 -8.06 6.02
C SER A 89 -12.93 -8.30 7.48
N CYS A 90 -13.51 -7.31 8.17
CA CYS A 90 -13.86 -7.38 9.59
C CYS A 90 -14.79 -8.57 9.89
N GLY A 91 -14.40 -9.44 10.82
CA GLY A 91 -15.16 -10.65 11.16
C GLY A 91 -15.14 -11.73 10.06
N GLY A 92 -14.45 -11.48 8.96
CA GLY A 92 -14.29 -12.41 7.84
C GLY A 92 -13.30 -13.54 8.11
N PRO A 93 -13.14 -14.46 7.15
CA PRO A 93 -12.30 -15.64 7.31
C PRO A 93 -10.81 -15.31 7.51
N SER A 94 -10.33 -14.22 6.90
CA SER A 94 -8.92 -13.79 6.92
C SER A 94 -8.59 -12.78 8.02
N ASP A 95 -9.57 -12.18 8.71
CA ASP A 95 -9.36 -11.08 9.66
C ASP A 95 -8.31 -11.40 10.74
N ARG A 96 -8.54 -12.46 11.50
CA ARG A 96 -7.69 -12.83 12.65
C ARG A 96 -6.34 -13.40 12.24
N ILE A 97 -6.28 -14.06 11.08
CA ILE A 97 -5.03 -14.58 10.52
C ILE A 97 -4.17 -13.42 10.01
N SER A 98 -4.80 -12.47 9.31
CA SER A 98 -4.17 -11.24 8.85
C SER A 98 -3.66 -10.42 10.03
N TRP A 99 -4.45 -10.28 11.10
CA TRP A 99 -4.00 -9.65 12.34
C TRP A 99 -2.75 -10.32 12.94
N PHE A 100 -2.74 -11.66 13.01
CA PHE A 100 -1.59 -12.41 13.52
C PHE A 100 -0.34 -12.16 12.68
N LEU A 101 -0.45 -12.27 11.35
CA LEU A 101 0.64 -11.98 10.42
C LEU A 101 1.14 -10.55 10.58
N THR A 102 0.23 -9.57 10.74
CA THR A 102 0.62 -8.17 10.95
C THR A 102 1.42 -8.02 12.24
N LYS A 103 0.97 -8.62 13.35
CA LYS A 103 1.69 -8.55 14.63
C LYS A 103 3.04 -9.25 14.59
N LEU A 104 3.14 -10.34 13.83
CA LEU A 104 4.37 -11.09 13.67
C LEU A 104 5.41 -10.32 12.85
N LEU A 105 4.97 -9.69 11.76
CA LEU A 105 5.86 -9.11 10.74
C LEU A 105 6.05 -7.61 10.88
N SER A 106 5.18 -6.88 11.59
CA SER A 106 5.30 -5.42 11.73
C SER A 106 6.63 -4.92 12.28
N PRO A 107 7.36 -5.63 13.16
CA PRO A 107 8.67 -5.16 13.60
C PRO A 107 9.68 -5.06 12.46
N LEU A 108 9.47 -5.74 11.31
CA LEU A 108 10.30 -5.58 10.11
C LEU A 108 10.24 -4.18 9.52
N LEU A 109 9.17 -3.41 9.77
CA LEU A 109 9.00 -2.07 9.21
C LEU A 109 10.09 -1.10 9.68
N ARG A 110 10.72 -1.35 10.84
CA ARG A 110 11.89 -0.56 11.30
C ARG A 110 13.10 -0.65 10.37
N ASN A 111 13.14 -1.70 9.55
CA ASN A 111 14.21 -1.96 8.58
C ASN A 111 13.87 -1.41 7.18
N VAL A 112 12.78 -0.64 7.06
CA VAL A 112 12.39 0.07 5.83
C VAL A 112 12.75 1.55 6.00
N ALA A 113 13.95 1.93 5.55
CA ALA A 113 14.52 3.26 5.81
C ALA A 113 13.66 4.42 5.25
N ALA A 114 12.99 4.21 4.12
CA ALA A 114 12.13 5.23 3.50
C ALA A 114 10.81 5.42 4.24
N HIS A 115 10.36 4.46 5.05
CA HIS A 115 9.05 4.51 5.69
C HIS A 115 9.04 5.48 6.86
N VAL A 116 8.04 6.36 6.86
CA VAL A 116 7.72 7.27 7.95
C VAL A 116 6.43 6.82 8.62
N ILE A 117 6.41 6.81 9.96
CA ILE A 117 5.21 6.48 10.74
C ILE A 117 4.52 7.71 11.37
N ASN A 118 5.23 8.82 11.50
CA ASN A 118 4.74 10.08 12.08
C ASN A 118 5.49 11.30 11.53
N VAL A 119 4.94 12.49 11.73
CA VAL A 119 5.50 13.76 11.21
C VAL A 119 6.80 14.11 11.91
N GLU A 120 6.92 13.80 13.20
CA GLU A 120 8.08 14.12 14.01
C GLU A 120 9.35 13.43 13.49
N GLU A 121 9.25 12.15 13.10
CA GLU A 121 10.34 11.41 12.47
C GLU A 121 10.71 11.99 11.09
N PHE A 122 9.72 12.45 10.33
CA PHE A 122 9.95 13.09 9.04
C PHE A 122 10.71 14.41 9.20
N ILE A 123 10.23 15.30 10.06
CA ILE A 123 10.88 16.59 10.36
C ILE A 123 12.28 16.37 10.94
N SER A 124 12.42 15.41 11.86
CA SER A 124 13.73 15.05 12.41
C SER A 124 14.68 14.59 11.30
N ALA A 125 14.25 13.68 10.42
CA ALA A 125 15.07 13.23 9.30
C ALA A 125 15.44 14.38 8.35
N LEU A 126 14.50 15.28 8.06
CA LEU A 126 14.75 16.47 7.24
C LEU A 126 15.81 17.38 7.86
N ASN A 127 15.73 17.66 9.16
CA ASN A 127 16.70 18.52 9.84
C ASN A 127 18.14 17.99 9.82
N HIS A 128 18.32 16.67 9.65
CA HIS A 128 19.63 16.04 9.52
C HIS A 128 20.08 15.88 8.05
N CYS A 129 19.26 16.30 7.09
CA CYS A 129 19.61 16.28 5.67
C CYS A 129 20.40 17.54 5.30
N ASP A 130 21.43 17.38 4.47
CA ASP A 130 22.09 18.51 3.83
C ASP A 130 21.16 19.13 2.80
N HIS A 131 21.17 20.46 2.74
CA HIS A 131 20.35 21.21 1.79
C HIS A 131 21.20 22.21 0.99
N PRO A 132 21.87 21.73 -0.08
CA PRO A 132 22.60 22.59 -1.01
C PRO A 132 21.71 23.67 -1.62
N GLU A 133 22.28 24.82 -2.00
CA GLU A 133 21.53 25.93 -2.61
C GLU A 133 20.77 25.54 -3.88
N ASN A 134 21.31 24.59 -4.67
CA ASN A 134 20.71 24.12 -5.92
C ASN A 134 19.77 22.92 -5.74
N ALA A 135 19.49 22.49 -4.50
CA ALA A 135 18.65 21.34 -4.25
C ALA A 135 17.21 21.59 -4.71
N CYS A 136 16.64 20.62 -5.42
CA CYS A 136 15.24 20.62 -5.82
C CYS A 136 14.48 19.55 -5.03
N TYR A 137 13.19 19.76 -4.83
CA TYR A 137 12.33 18.77 -4.18
C TYR A 137 11.09 18.47 -5.03
N ALA A 138 10.50 17.30 -4.80
CA ALA A 138 9.26 16.87 -5.44
C ALA A 138 8.43 15.99 -4.51
N SER A 139 7.13 15.92 -4.79
CA SER A 139 6.21 14.93 -4.25
C SER A 139 5.89 13.89 -5.34
N PHE A 140 6.10 12.60 -5.05
CA PHE A 140 5.61 11.52 -5.91
C PHE A 140 4.47 10.76 -5.23
N ASP A 141 3.46 10.35 -6.01
CA ASP A 141 2.35 9.50 -5.56
C ASP A 141 2.37 8.16 -6.31
N ALA A 142 2.26 7.05 -5.56
CA ALA A 142 2.11 5.72 -6.13
C ALA A 142 0.66 5.47 -6.58
N VAL A 143 0.44 5.47 -7.89
CA VAL A 143 -0.90 5.42 -8.48
C VAL A 143 -1.60 4.11 -8.13
N SER A 144 -2.72 4.21 -7.40
CA SER A 144 -3.59 3.09 -7.03
C SER A 144 -2.81 1.91 -6.43
N LEU A 145 -1.84 2.22 -5.55
CA LEU A 145 -0.85 1.29 -5.00
C LEU A 145 -1.43 -0.09 -4.67
N TYR A 146 -2.46 -0.14 -3.82
CA TYR A 146 -3.03 -1.39 -3.33
C TYR A 146 -3.54 -2.30 -4.45
N THR A 147 -4.23 -1.77 -5.46
CA THR A 147 -4.79 -2.58 -6.56
C THR A 147 -3.74 -3.00 -7.60
N ASN A 148 -2.60 -2.31 -7.63
CA ASN A 148 -1.52 -2.54 -8.60
C ASN A 148 -0.40 -3.45 -8.08
N ILE A 149 -0.27 -3.61 -6.76
CA ILE A 149 0.71 -4.53 -6.17
C ILE A 149 0.46 -5.98 -6.64
N ASN A 150 1.51 -6.63 -7.12
CA ASN A 150 1.50 -8.07 -7.32
C ASN A 150 1.61 -8.79 -5.97
N ASN A 151 0.67 -9.69 -5.68
CA ASN A 151 0.61 -10.40 -4.39
C ASN A 151 1.86 -11.27 -4.15
N ASP A 152 2.37 -11.96 -5.17
CA ASP A 152 3.54 -12.83 -5.05
C ASP A 152 4.81 -12.00 -4.79
N GLU A 153 4.99 -10.89 -5.52
CA GLU A 153 6.13 -9.99 -5.27
C GLU A 153 6.08 -9.39 -3.86
N ALA A 154 4.90 -9.04 -3.35
CA ALA A 154 4.75 -8.53 -1.98
C ALA A 154 5.07 -9.61 -0.93
N ILE A 155 4.68 -10.87 -1.18
CA ILE A 155 5.02 -12.00 -0.33
C ILE A 155 6.54 -12.24 -0.34
N GLU A 156 7.16 -12.30 -1.51
CA GLU A 156 8.62 -12.51 -1.59
C GLU A 156 9.37 -11.33 -0.96
N ALA A 157 8.93 -10.09 -1.16
CA ALA A 157 9.53 -8.91 -0.55
C ALA A 157 9.56 -9.01 0.98
N VAL A 158 8.45 -9.39 1.63
CA VAL A 158 8.40 -9.52 3.09
C VAL A 158 9.18 -10.72 3.60
N LEU A 159 9.20 -11.84 2.88
CA LEU A 159 9.99 -13.01 3.25
C LEU A 159 11.49 -12.77 3.10
N ASP A 160 11.91 -12.03 2.08
CA ASP A 160 13.32 -11.63 1.88
C ASP A 160 13.77 -10.60 2.90
N LEU A 161 12.90 -9.68 3.30
CA LEU A 161 13.17 -8.77 4.41
C LEU A 161 13.28 -9.54 5.73
N LEU A 162 12.37 -10.49 5.98
CA LEU A 162 12.44 -11.36 7.15
C LEU A 162 13.73 -12.17 7.19
N GLN A 163 14.16 -12.73 6.06
CA GLN A 163 15.38 -13.53 5.99
C GLN A 163 16.64 -12.72 6.35
N ARG A 164 16.68 -11.45 5.94
CA ARG A 164 17.80 -10.54 6.27
C ARG A 164 17.82 -10.11 7.73
N HIS A 165 16.67 -10.11 8.39
CA HIS A 165 16.49 -9.67 9.78
C HIS A 165 15.90 -10.79 10.64
N GLN A 166 16.29 -12.04 10.40
CA GLN A 166 15.68 -13.20 11.06
C GLN A 166 15.97 -13.23 12.57
N ASP A 167 17.15 -12.76 12.98
CA ASP A 167 17.58 -12.72 14.39
C ASP A 167 16.85 -11.65 15.21
N GLU A 168 16.22 -10.72 14.51
CA GLU A 168 15.50 -9.58 15.06
C GLU A 168 14.01 -9.88 15.30
N ILE A 169 13.48 -10.96 14.71
CA ILE A 169 12.05 -11.24 14.62
C ILE A 169 11.74 -12.63 15.14
N HIS A 170 10.91 -12.70 16.18
CA HIS A 170 10.49 -13.98 16.76
C HIS A 170 9.34 -14.61 15.96
N THR A 171 9.63 -15.59 15.09
CA THR A 171 8.62 -16.29 14.28
C THR A 171 7.89 -17.41 15.03
N PHE A 172 8.19 -17.62 16.31
CA PHE A 172 7.68 -18.73 17.13
C PHE A 172 8.00 -20.13 16.56
N GLY A 173 9.01 -20.24 15.69
CA GLY A 173 9.37 -21.50 15.03
C GLY A 173 8.71 -21.73 13.66
N LEU A 174 7.93 -20.76 13.16
CA LEU A 174 7.45 -20.81 11.77
C LEU A 174 8.61 -20.57 10.81
N ARG A 175 8.72 -21.45 9.80
CA ARG A 175 9.74 -21.37 8.74
C ARG A 175 9.26 -20.48 7.59
N ARG A 176 10.17 -20.11 6.68
CA ARG A 176 9.84 -19.32 5.48
C ARG A 176 8.65 -19.91 4.70
N ASP A 177 8.67 -21.20 4.42
CA ASP A 177 7.58 -21.87 3.68
C ASP A 177 6.24 -21.85 4.42
N ASP A 178 6.28 -21.94 5.75
CA ASP A 178 5.07 -21.85 6.58
C ASP A 178 4.46 -20.45 6.50
N LEU A 179 5.29 -19.41 6.56
CA LEU A 179 4.83 -18.02 6.42
C LEU A 179 4.34 -17.74 5.00
N ARG A 180 5.06 -18.23 3.98
CA ARG A 180 4.66 -18.11 2.58
C ARG A 180 3.28 -18.70 2.34
N GLU A 181 3.10 -19.95 2.77
CA GLU A 181 1.84 -20.66 2.56
C GLU A 181 0.67 -19.98 3.31
N LEU A 182 0.91 -19.48 4.53
CA LEU A 182 -0.09 -18.74 5.29
C LEU A 182 -0.44 -17.40 4.66
N LEU A 183 0.55 -16.67 4.14
CA LEU A 183 0.37 -15.41 3.42
C LEU A 183 -0.42 -15.63 2.12
N VAL A 184 -0.04 -16.61 1.30
CA VAL A 184 -0.76 -16.98 0.07
C VAL A 184 -2.21 -17.28 0.40
N ALA A 185 -2.47 -18.20 1.34
CA ALA A 185 -3.85 -18.56 1.70
C ALA A 185 -4.66 -17.36 2.24
N THR A 186 -4.00 -16.43 2.96
CA THR A 186 -4.66 -15.22 3.49
C THR A 186 -5.03 -14.25 2.37
N LEU A 187 -4.11 -13.98 1.44
CA LEU A 187 -4.34 -13.07 0.32
C LEU A 187 -5.29 -13.64 -0.74
N SER A 188 -5.28 -14.96 -0.96
CA SER A 188 -6.24 -15.63 -1.86
C SER A 188 -7.67 -15.67 -1.30
N CYS A 189 -7.85 -15.43 0.00
CA CYS A 189 -9.16 -15.39 0.63
C CYS A 189 -9.80 -14.00 0.53
N ASN A 190 -9.96 -13.51 -0.70
CA ASN A 190 -10.34 -12.13 -1.04
C ASN A 190 -11.66 -12.04 -1.84
N ILE A 191 -12.55 -13.02 -1.67
CA ILE A 191 -13.91 -12.97 -2.22
C ILE A 191 -14.79 -12.15 -1.27
N PHE A 192 -15.55 -11.22 -1.84
CA PHE A 192 -16.41 -10.27 -1.11
C PHE A 192 -17.77 -10.13 -1.77
N GLN A 193 -18.69 -9.44 -1.09
CA GLN A 193 -20.03 -9.16 -1.56
C GLN A 193 -20.25 -7.66 -1.76
N PHE A 194 -20.97 -7.31 -2.84
CA PHE A 194 -21.52 -5.99 -3.08
C PHE A 194 -22.91 -6.15 -3.69
N ASP A 195 -23.92 -5.49 -3.13
CA ASP A 195 -25.29 -5.51 -3.63
C ASP A 195 -25.85 -6.92 -3.87
N GLY A 196 -25.66 -7.82 -2.90
CA GLY A 196 -26.08 -9.23 -2.98
C GLY A 196 -25.17 -10.12 -3.82
N GLU A 197 -24.31 -9.56 -4.66
CA GLU A 197 -23.50 -10.26 -5.64
C GLU A 197 -22.07 -10.53 -5.14
N PHE A 198 -21.50 -11.68 -5.53
CA PHE A 198 -20.14 -12.07 -5.15
C PHE A 198 -19.11 -11.62 -6.18
N TYR A 199 -17.97 -11.14 -5.70
CA TYR A 199 -16.83 -10.70 -6.50
C TYR A 199 -15.52 -11.18 -5.89
N VAL A 200 -14.49 -11.30 -6.72
CA VAL A 200 -13.12 -11.57 -6.32
C VAL A 200 -12.22 -10.45 -6.78
N GLN A 201 -11.26 -10.04 -5.94
CA GLN A 201 -10.17 -9.16 -6.36
C GLN A 201 -9.05 -10.02 -6.94
N LYS A 202 -8.79 -9.95 -8.25
CA LYS A 202 -7.81 -10.82 -8.92
C LYS A 202 -6.37 -10.40 -8.69
N ARG A 203 -6.17 -9.10 -8.50
CA ARG A 203 -4.86 -8.48 -8.36
C ARG A 203 -4.89 -7.44 -7.26
N GLY A 204 -3.78 -7.32 -6.54
CA GLY A 204 -3.63 -6.31 -5.52
C GLY A 204 -3.90 -6.82 -4.12
N LEU A 205 -3.66 -5.93 -3.19
CA LEU A 205 -3.93 -6.09 -1.78
C LEU A 205 -5.28 -5.45 -1.47
N ALA A 206 -6.17 -6.21 -0.83
CA ALA A 206 -7.44 -5.66 -0.36
C ALA A 206 -7.16 -4.59 0.71
N MET A 207 -7.60 -3.34 0.47
CA MET A 207 -7.28 -2.21 1.36
C MET A 207 -7.78 -2.41 2.80
N GLY A 208 -8.89 -3.12 2.99
CA GLY A 208 -9.44 -3.41 4.32
C GLY A 208 -8.90 -4.68 5.00
N LEU A 209 -7.85 -5.30 4.44
CA LEU A 209 -7.17 -6.45 5.03
C LEU A 209 -5.96 -5.96 5.85
N ARG A 210 -5.84 -6.39 7.11
CA ARG A 210 -4.90 -5.82 8.10
C ARG A 210 -3.41 -5.92 7.72
N ILE A 211 -3.04 -6.93 6.95
CA ILE A 211 -1.65 -7.16 6.51
C ILE A 211 -1.29 -6.33 5.28
N SER A 212 -2.28 -5.82 4.55
CA SER A 212 -2.07 -5.11 3.29
C SER A 212 -1.16 -3.89 3.41
N PRO A 213 -1.31 -2.99 4.41
CA PRO A 213 -0.42 -1.82 4.52
C PRO A 213 1.04 -2.21 4.74
N LEU A 214 1.30 -3.24 5.56
CA LEU A 214 2.65 -3.76 5.79
C LEU A 214 3.26 -4.28 4.49
N LEU A 215 2.51 -5.10 3.75
CA LEU A 215 2.96 -5.65 2.48
C LEU A 215 3.21 -4.56 1.44
N ALA A 216 2.36 -3.52 1.39
CA ALA A 216 2.54 -2.38 0.51
C ALA A 216 3.84 -1.62 0.82
N VAL A 217 4.10 -1.32 2.09
CA VAL A 217 5.32 -0.64 2.52
C VAL A 217 6.57 -1.45 2.17
N VAL A 218 6.55 -2.77 2.39
CA VAL A 218 7.72 -3.62 2.11
C VAL A 218 7.90 -3.87 0.60
N CYS A 219 6.83 -3.96 -0.17
CA CYS A 219 6.89 -4.07 -1.62
C CYS A 219 7.54 -2.82 -2.25
N LEU A 220 7.10 -1.63 -1.82
CA LEU A 220 7.70 -0.37 -2.29
C LEU A 220 9.18 -0.24 -1.88
N ASP A 221 9.57 -0.65 -0.68
CA ASP A 221 10.98 -0.68 -0.25
C ASP A 221 11.88 -1.51 -1.20
N ARG A 222 11.37 -2.62 -1.72
CA ARG A 222 12.09 -3.45 -2.70
C ARG A 222 12.22 -2.74 -4.05
N ILE A 223 11.20 -2.02 -4.51
CA ILE A 223 11.23 -1.22 -5.74
C ILE A 223 12.20 -0.03 -5.60
N GLU A 224 12.11 0.68 -4.46
CA GLU A 224 12.93 1.84 -4.13
C GLU A 224 14.41 1.50 -4.12
N ARG A 225 14.81 0.44 -3.40
CA ARG A 225 16.20 0.00 -3.33
C ARG A 225 16.81 -0.35 -4.68
N ARG A 226 16.00 -0.80 -5.64
CA ARG A 226 16.44 -1.09 -7.02
C ARG A 226 16.48 0.16 -7.90
N SER A 227 15.78 1.22 -7.51
CA SER A 227 15.61 2.45 -8.30
C SER A 227 16.55 3.58 -7.89
N LEU A 228 17.25 3.46 -6.75
CA LEU A 228 18.15 4.50 -6.24
C LEU A 228 19.15 5.00 -7.29
N VAL A 229 19.31 6.31 -7.35
CA VAL A 229 20.28 7.02 -8.20
C VAL A 229 21.18 7.90 -7.37
N SER A 230 22.37 8.18 -7.88
CA SER A 230 23.23 9.23 -7.32
C SER A 230 22.51 10.58 -7.39
N GLY A 231 22.74 11.45 -6.41
CA GLY A 231 22.16 12.79 -6.40
C GLY A 231 20.86 12.91 -5.61
N ILE A 232 20.24 11.81 -5.17
CA ILE A 232 19.14 11.86 -4.20
C ILE A 232 19.70 12.11 -2.80
N LEU A 233 19.33 13.25 -2.23
CA LEU A 233 19.77 13.73 -0.92
C LEU A 233 18.85 13.23 0.19
N PHE A 234 17.55 13.15 -0.11
CA PHE A 234 16.52 12.76 0.84
C PHE A 234 15.42 11.95 0.16
N TYR A 235 14.96 10.89 0.81
CA TYR A 235 13.84 10.08 0.33
C TYR A 235 13.06 9.50 1.50
N LYS A 236 11.81 9.93 1.68
CA LYS A 236 10.91 9.45 2.73
C LYS A 236 9.49 9.35 2.20
N ARG A 237 8.69 8.44 2.76
CA ARG A 237 7.30 8.27 2.35
C ARG A 237 6.37 7.82 3.46
N TYR A 238 5.12 8.25 3.34
CA TYR A 238 4.00 7.75 4.12
C TYR A 238 3.15 6.84 3.23
N ILE A 239 3.40 5.53 3.31
CA ILE A 239 2.79 4.51 2.44
C ILE A 239 3.03 4.81 0.94
N ASP A 240 2.09 5.47 0.27
CA ASP A 240 2.08 5.84 -1.16
C ASP A 240 2.61 7.26 -1.45
N ASP A 241 2.55 8.16 -0.47
CA ASP A 241 3.00 9.55 -0.60
C ASP A 241 4.51 9.66 -0.37
N VAL A 242 5.29 10.01 -1.39
CA VAL A 242 6.75 10.13 -1.35
C VAL A 242 7.16 11.60 -1.36
N PHE A 243 8.05 11.96 -0.44
CA PHE A 243 8.79 13.22 -0.48
C PHE A 243 10.27 12.95 -0.78
N ILE A 244 10.80 13.66 -1.78
CA ILE A 244 12.15 13.45 -2.28
C ILE A 244 12.87 14.79 -2.49
N ILE A 245 14.16 14.83 -2.13
CA ILE A 245 15.07 15.94 -2.43
C ILE A 245 16.21 15.41 -3.30
N GLY A 246 16.44 16.05 -4.44
CA GLY A 246 17.54 15.79 -5.35
C GLY A 246 18.53 16.95 -5.38
N SER A 247 19.77 16.66 -5.75
CA SER A 247 20.83 17.65 -5.93
C SER A 247 20.54 18.55 -7.13
N THR A 248 19.86 17.99 -8.14
CA THR A 248 19.36 18.70 -9.32
C THR A 248 17.97 18.20 -9.69
N GLU A 249 17.26 18.97 -10.51
CA GLU A 249 15.99 18.55 -11.09
C GLU A 249 16.15 17.29 -11.97
N SER A 250 17.27 17.17 -12.68
CA SER A 250 17.57 16.00 -13.52
C SER A 250 17.64 14.71 -12.71
N ASP A 251 18.19 14.75 -11.49
CA ASP A 251 18.25 13.58 -10.61
C ASP A 251 16.86 13.09 -10.21
N LEU A 252 15.93 14.03 -9.97
CA LEU A 252 14.53 13.71 -9.66
C LEU A 252 13.82 13.05 -10.86
N HIS A 253 14.01 13.58 -12.07
CA HIS A 253 13.46 12.99 -13.31
C HIS A 253 14.02 11.58 -13.56
N ILE A 254 15.32 11.38 -13.37
CA ILE A 254 15.96 10.06 -13.52
C ILE A 254 15.42 9.08 -12.48
N MET A 255 15.30 9.50 -11.22
CA MET A 255 14.74 8.68 -10.14
C MET A 255 13.30 8.25 -10.46
N LEU A 256 12.44 9.20 -10.87
CA LEU A 256 11.07 8.92 -11.27
C LEU A 256 11.02 7.92 -12.45
N GLY A 257 11.87 8.12 -13.45
CA GLY A 257 12.02 7.21 -14.58
C GLY A 257 12.36 5.79 -14.12
N LYS A 258 13.38 5.64 -13.26
CA LYS A 258 13.77 4.32 -12.72
C LYS A 258 12.65 3.65 -11.94
N LEU A 259 12.00 4.38 -11.02
CA LEU A 259 10.85 3.88 -10.26
C LEU A 259 9.77 3.31 -11.20
N ASN A 260 9.44 4.04 -12.27
CA ASN A 260 8.45 3.67 -13.27
C ASN A 260 8.87 2.53 -14.22
N THR A 261 10.14 2.11 -14.20
CA THR A 261 10.63 0.96 -14.98
C THR A 261 10.83 -0.30 -14.14
N CYS A 262 10.83 -0.19 -12.81
CA CYS A 262 11.19 -1.29 -11.93
C CYS A 262 10.08 -2.36 -11.80
N ASP A 263 8.80 -1.97 -11.92
CA ASP A 263 7.66 -2.87 -11.90
C ASP A 263 6.64 -2.47 -12.97
N PRO A 264 6.07 -3.41 -13.73
CA PRO A 264 5.16 -3.10 -14.84
C PRO A 264 3.80 -2.52 -14.39
N ASN A 265 3.38 -2.76 -13.14
CA ASN A 265 2.08 -2.34 -12.61
C ASN A 265 2.18 -1.14 -11.67
N ILE A 266 3.31 -0.96 -10.97
CA ILE A 266 3.53 0.17 -10.07
C ILE A 266 4.03 1.36 -10.85
N ARG A 267 3.28 2.46 -10.79
CA ARG A 267 3.65 3.74 -11.37
C ARG A 267 3.59 4.85 -10.34
N PHE A 268 4.54 5.77 -10.47
CA PHE A 268 4.67 6.99 -9.71
C PHE A 268 4.38 8.19 -10.61
N THR A 269 3.64 9.15 -10.08
CA THR A 269 3.37 10.44 -10.72
C THR A 269 3.94 11.56 -9.89
N VAL A 270 4.43 12.63 -10.54
CA VAL A 270 4.78 13.87 -9.85
C VAL A 270 3.51 14.63 -9.54
N GLU A 271 3.36 15.05 -8.29
CA GLU A 271 2.31 15.99 -7.92
C GLU A 271 2.86 17.41 -8.06
N THR A 272 2.08 18.35 -8.58
CA THR A 272 2.51 19.75 -8.78
C THR A 272 1.76 20.68 -7.85
N PRO A 273 2.41 21.68 -7.22
CA PRO A 273 1.77 22.64 -6.33
C PRO A 273 0.77 23.57 -7.03
N ASP A 274 0.89 23.76 -8.35
CA ASP A 274 0.16 24.79 -9.11
C ASP A 274 -1.34 24.51 -9.32
N THR A 275 -1.85 23.35 -8.93
CA THR A 275 -3.27 23.01 -9.16
C THR A 275 -4.21 23.43 -8.04
N GLY A 276 -3.84 24.31 -7.09
CA GLY A 276 -4.74 24.71 -5.98
C GLY A 276 -5.22 23.56 -5.08
N ASP A 277 -4.90 22.33 -5.45
CA ASP A 277 -5.08 21.11 -4.71
C ASP A 277 -4.07 21.15 -3.58
N SER A 278 -4.60 21.45 -2.40
CA SER A 278 -4.07 21.07 -1.11
C SER A 278 -2.68 20.44 -1.17
N SER A 279 -1.64 21.23 -0.92
CA SER A 279 -0.27 20.70 -0.82
C SER A 279 -0.26 19.43 0.04
N HIS A 280 0.42 18.41 -0.46
CA HIS A 280 0.25 17.05 0.04
C HIS A 280 0.88 16.88 1.42
N PHE A 281 0.41 15.93 2.23
CA PHE A 281 0.72 15.84 3.66
C PHE A 281 2.20 16.10 3.98
N LEU A 282 3.13 15.31 3.43
CA LEU A 282 4.57 15.50 3.68
C LEU A 282 5.14 16.81 3.10
N MET A 283 4.62 17.26 1.94
CA MET A 283 5.03 18.51 1.31
C MET A 283 4.57 19.73 2.12
N ARG A 284 3.35 19.71 2.67
CA ARG A 284 2.84 20.73 3.60
C ARG A 284 3.67 20.81 4.85
N GLU A 285 3.99 19.67 5.45
CA GLU A 285 4.83 19.65 6.66
C GLU A 285 6.22 20.23 6.36
N TYR A 286 6.80 19.92 5.19
CA TYR A 286 8.06 20.52 4.75
C TYR A 286 7.94 22.04 4.54
N GLU A 287 6.95 22.52 3.77
CA GLU A 287 6.74 23.94 3.49
C GLU A 287 6.49 24.74 4.77
N SER A 288 5.70 24.20 5.69
CA SER A 288 5.45 24.81 7.00
C SER A 288 6.69 24.85 7.90
N ALA A 289 7.59 23.88 7.77
CA ALA A 289 8.80 23.79 8.59
C ALA A 289 9.98 24.62 8.03
N MET A 290 10.03 24.91 6.72
CA MET A 290 11.27 25.32 6.03
C MET A 290 11.19 26.55 5.09
N ALA A 291 10.09 27.31 5.01
CA ALA A 291 9.90 28.41 4.02
C ALA A 291 11.03 29.49 3.95
N PRO A 292 11.30 30.20 2.80
CA PRO A 292 10.72 30.10 1.45
C PRO A 292 11.71 30.06 0.23
N ASN A 293 13.03 29.93 0.37
CA ASN A 293 13.96 30.15 -0.77
C ASN A 293 14.34 28.90 -1.60
N ARG A 294 13.41 27.97 -1.92
CA ARG A 294 13.76 26.74 -2.67
C ARG A 294 12.82 26.46 -3.84
N SER A 295 13.40 26.04 -4.96
CA SER A 295 12.67 25.74 -6.20
C SER A 295 12.03 24.36 -6.18
N TYR A 296 10.73 24.32 -6.48
CA TYR A 296 9.99 23.10 -6.76
C TYR A 296 10.38 22.51 -8.12
N MET A 297 10.34 21.19 -8.27
CA MET A 297 10.52 20.52 -9.57
C MET A 297 9.44 20.96 -10.58
N THR A 298 9.82 21.70 -11.62
CA THR A 298 8.91 22.12 -12.70
C THR A 298 8.86 21.07 -13.79
N LEU A 299 7.68 20.49 -14.09
CA LEU A 299 7.54 19.65 -15.27
C LEU A 299 7.77 20.48 -16.55
N PRO A 300 8.43 19.94 -17.60
CA PRO A 300 8.43 20.60 -18.89
C PRO A 300 6.98 20.79 -19.34
N THR A 301 6.62 22.04 -19.65
CA THR A 301 5.33 22.40 -20.25
C THR A 301 5.06 21.45 -21.40
N LYS A 302 3.91 20.76 -21.39
CA LYS A 302 3.48 19.89 -22.49
C LYS A 302 3.79 20.59 -23.81
N MET A 303 4.78 20.08 -24.56
CA MET A 303 4.92 20.46 -25.95
C MET A 303 3.66 19.94 -26.65
N SER A 304 2.92 20.90 -27.20
CA SER A 304 1.68 20.80 -27.96
C SER A 304 1.62 19.63 -28.93
#